data_AF-A0A933RH33-F1
#
_entry.id   AF-A0A933RH33-F1
#
_cell.length_a   1.000
_cell.length_b   1.000
_cell.length_c   1.000
_cell.angle_alpha   90.00
_cell.angle_beta   90.00
_cell.angle_gamma   90.00
#
_symmetry.space_group_name_H-M   'P 1'
#
loop_
_entity.id
_entity.type
_entity.pdbx_description
1 polymer ?
#
loop_
_entity_poly.entity_id
_entity_poly.type
_entity_poly.pdbx_seq_one_letter_code
_entity_poly.pdbx_strand_id
1 'polypeptide(L)'
;MPGPDDLTCAELVALVTDYLEGALPPAAERRIDEHLESCEECSVYVEQLRATIAALGGLTEDDVEPPVLDALLAVFRRARPA
;
A
#
# COMPACT_ATOMS: atom_id res chain seq x y z
N MET A 1 0.60 29.13 0.86
CA MET A 1 0.29 28.89 -0.56
C MET A 1 1.29 27.86 -1.04
N PRO A 2 0.86 26.64 -1.40
CA PRO A 2 1.80 25.62 -1.84
C PRO A 2 2.52 26.09 -3.12
N GLY A 3 3.83 25.90 -3.17
CA GLY A 3 4.66 26.18 -4.32
C GLY A 3 4.41 25.19 -5.47
N PRO A 4 4.93 25.46 -6.68
CA PRO A 4 4.75 24.59 -7.85
C PRO A 4 5.38 23.19 -7.70
N ASP A 5 6.23 22.99 -6.69
CA ASP A 5 6.88 21.72 -6.38
C ASP A 5 6.23 20.97 -5.19
N ASP A 6 5.29 21.61 -4.48
CA ASP A 6 4.64 21.04 -3.31
C ASP A 6 3.64 19.96 -3.74
N LEU A 7 3.72 18.80 -3.09
CA LEU A 7 2.82 17.69 -3.33
C LEU A 7 1.40 18.06 -2.90
N THR A 8 0.40 17.80 -3.74
CA THR A 8 -1.01 17.92 -3.36
C THR A 8 -1.50 16.66 -2.63
N CYS A 9 -2.59 16.76 -1.86
CA CYS A 9 -3.21 15.59 -1.22
C CYS A 9 -3.59 14.51 -2.24
N ALA A 10 -4.08 14.91 -3.42
CA ALA A 10 -4.46 13.97 -4.48
C ALA A 10 -3.26 13.22 -5.05
N GLU A 11 -2.12 13.90 -5.22
CA GLU A 11 -0.87 13.28 -5.67
C GLU A 11 -0.29 12.35 -4.60
N LEU A 12 -0.38 12.73 -3.31
CA LEU A 12 -0.01 11.83 -2.22
C LEU A 12 -0.82 10.54 -2.27
N VAL A 13 -2.15 10.65 -2.34
CA VAL A 13 -3.05 9.48 -2.42
C VAL A 13 -2.73 8.61 -3.62
N ALA A 14 -2.35 9.20 -4.76
CA ALA A 14 -1.95 8.44 -5.94
C ALA A 14 -0.61 7.69 -5.74
N LEU A 15 0.30 8.22 -4.93
CA LEU A 15 1.63 7.65 -4.67
C LEU A 15 1.73 6.84 -3.37
N VAL A 16 0.65 6.78 -2.58
CA VAL A 16 0.69 6.26 -1.21
C VAL A 16 1.07 4.79 -1.15
N THR A 17 0.64 3.99 -2.13
CA THR A 17 1.00 2.56 -2.20
C THR A 17 2.50 2.40 -2.41
N ASP A 18 3.06 3.06 -3.43
CA ASP A 18 4.50 2.99 -3.73
C ASP A 18 5.34 3.51 -2.55
N TYR A 19 4.84 4.52 -1.83
CA TYR A 19 5.47 5.02 -0.60
C TYR A 19 5.48 3.97 0.53
N LEU A 20 4.33 3.32 0.78
CA LEU A 20 4.20 2.29 1.81
C LEU A 20 5.01 1.02 1.48
N GLU A 21 5.24 0.76 0.19
CA GLU A 21 6.03 -0.37 -0.31
C GLU A 21 7.54 -0.04 -0.45
N GLY A 22 7.95 1.21 -0.24
CA GLY A 22 9.34 1.64 -0.43
C GLY A 22 9.81 1.54 -1.89
N ALA A 23 8.88 1.70 -2.84
CA ALA A 23 9.12 1.59 -4.28
C ALA A 23 9.42 2.96 -4.93
N LEU A 24 9.33 4.05 -4.17
CA LEU A 24 9.56 5.40 -4.66
C LEU A 24 11.06 5.75 -4.71
N PRO A 25 11.47 6.60 -5.68
CA PRO A 25 12.80 7.18 -5.64
C PRO A 25 12.94 8.14 -4.43
N PRO A 26 14.14 8.30 -3.85
CA PRO A 26 14.34 9.08 -2.61
C PRO A 26 13.87 10.54 -2.69
N ALA A 27 13.79 11.13 -3.88
CA ALA A 27 13.28 12.48 -4.04
C ALA A 27 11.75 12.56 -3.91
N ALA A 28 11.03 11.51 -4.31
CA ALA A 28 9.58 11.45 -4.16
C ALA A 28 9.19 11.11 -2.71
N GLU A 29 9.94 10.23 -2.04
CA GLU A 29 9.73 9.92 -0.62
C GLU A 29 9.82 11.19 0.24
N ARG A 30 10.89 11.99 0.08
CA ARG A 30 11.04 13.26 0.83
C ARG A 30 9.88 14.22 0.63
N ARG A 31 9.35 14.34 -0.60
CA ARG A 31 8.19 15.22 -0.88
C ARG A 31 6.92 14.73 -0.18
N ILE A 32 6.75 13.41 -0.04
CA ILE A 32 5.66 12.84 0.75
C ILE A 32 5.88 13.12 2.23
N ASP A 33 7.08 12.89 2.76
CA ASP A 33 7.39 13.16 4.17
C ASP A 33 7.14 14.64 4.54
N GLU A 34 7.62 15.58 3.72
CA GLU A 34 7.36 17.02 3.85
C GLU A 34 5.84 17.35 3.82
N HIS A 35 5.09 16.65 2.98
CA HIS A 35 3.63 16.81 2.92
C HIS A 35 2.94 16.27 4.18
N LEU A 36 3.35 15.11 4.69
CA LEU A 36 2.79 14.52 5.90
C LEU A 36 3.06 15.38 7.14
N GLU A 37 4.22 16.05 7.20
CA GLU A 37 4.54 17.02 8.25
C GLU A 37 3.62 18.27 8.23
N SER A 38 3.09 18.64 7.06
CA SER A 38 2.30 19.86 6.88
C SER A 38 0.79 19.62 6.73
N CYS A 39 0.35 18.39 6.49
CA CYS A 39 -1.05 18.03 6.27
C CYS A 39 -1.53 16.91 7.21
N GLU A 40 -2.28 17.30 8.25
CA GLU A 40 -2.84 16.38 9.24
C GLU A 40 -3.78 15.33 8.62
N GLU A 41 -4.62 15.73 7.67
CA GLU A 41 -5.57 14.82 7.00
C GLU A 41 -4.87 13.70 6.23
N CYS A 42 -3.78 14.02 5.52
CA CYS A 42 -2.98 13.02 4.82
C CYS A 42 -2.22 12.11 5.80
N SER A 43 -1.74 12.64 6.92
CA SER A 43 -1.15 11.84 7.99
C SER A 43 -2.14 10.82 8.56
N VAL A 44 -3.36 11.25 8.88
CA VAL A 44 -4.43 10.35 9.32
C VAL A 44 -4.78 9.31 8.25
N TYR A 45 -4.85 9.71 6.98
CA TYR A 45 -5.10 8.79 5.87
C TYR A 45 -4.03 7.71 5.75
N VAL A 46 -2.75 8.07 5.82
CA VAL A 46 -1.64 7.11 5.77
C VAL A 46 -1.66 6.17 6.99
N GLU A 47 -1.98 6.68 8.18
CA GLU A 47 -2.14 5.84 9.38
C GLU A 47 -3.27 4.81 9.23
N GLN A 48 -4.41 5.19 8.63
CA GLN A 48 -5.52 4.28 8.34
C GLN A 48 -5.09 3.17 7.37
N LEU A 49 -4.32 3.50 6.33
CA LEU A 49 -3.79 2.52 5.41
C LEU A 49 -2.81 1.56 6.10
N ARG A 50 -1.90 2.08 6.94
CA ARG A 50 -0.99 1.25 7.75
C ARG A 50 -1.74 0.30 8.67
N ALA A 51 -2.80 0.77 9.33
CA ALA A 51 -3.65 -0.07 10.18
C ALA A 51 -4.36 -1.16 9.37
N THR A 52 -4.85 -0.82 8.17
CA THR A 52 -5.46 -1.79 7.24
C THR A 52 -4.46 -2.85 6.79
N ILE A 53 -3.24 -2.44 6.41
CA ILE A 53 -2.15 -3.35 6.04
C ILE A 53 -1.80 -4.26 7.20
N ALA A 54 -1.69 -3.74 8.43
CA ALA A 54 -1.39 -4.55 9.60
C ALA A 54 -2.51 -5.58 9.89
N ALA A 55 -3.79 -5.17 9.76
CA ALA A 55 -4.93 -6.05 9.97
C ALA A 55 -5.00 -7.18 8.92
N LEU A 56 -4.67 -6.89 7.65
CA LEU A 56 -4.69 -7.88 6.57
C LEU A 56 -3.40 -8.68 6.47
N GLY A 57 -2.25 -8.10 6.83
CA GLY A 57 -0.94 -8.74 6.78
C GLY A 57 -0.73 -9.83 7.84
N GLY A 58 -1.60 -9.88 8.85
CA GLY A 58 -1.66 -10.98 9.82
C GLY A 58 -2.38 -12.23 9.31
N LEU A 59 -2.99 -12.18 8.12
CA LEU A 59 -3.64 -13.33 7.50
C LEU A 59 -2.59 -14.33 7.01
N THR A 60 -2.80 -15.59 7.34
CA THR A 60 -1.94 -16.72 7.04
C THR A 60 -2.68 -17.78 6.23
N GLU A 61 -1.97 -18.81 5.78
CA GLU A 61 -2.59 -19.96 5.11
C GLU A 61 -3.60 -20.68 6.03
N ASP A 62 -3.40 -20.61 7.35
CA ASP A 62 -4.30 -21.21 8.35
C ASP A 62 -5.65 -20.49 8.44
N ASP A 63 -5.75 -19.25 7.97
CA ASP A 63 -7.00 -18.48 7.89
C ASP A 63 -7.84 -18.84 6.66
N VAL A 64 -7.33 -19.72 5.78
CA VAL A 64 -8.03 -20.22 4.60
C VAL A 64 -8.50 -21.65 4.84
N GLU A 65 -9.80 -21.89 4.72
CA GLU A 65 -10.38 -23.23 4.76
C GLU A 65 -9.63 -24.17 3.78
N PRO A 66 -9.11 -25.34 4.23
CA PRO A 66 -8.35 -26.26 3.38
C PRO A 66 -8.97 -26.57 2.01
N PRO A 67 -10.28 -26.84 1.87
CA PRO A 67 -10.87 -27.10 0.55
C PRO A 67 -10.80 -25.89 -0.41
N VAL A 68 -10.77 -24.67 0.12
CA VAL A 68 -10.64 -23.45 -0.68
C VAL A 68 -9.20 -23.31 -1.17
N LEU A 69 -8.22 -23.50 -0.28
CA LEU A 69 -6.80 -23.44 -0.64
C LEU A 69 -6.45 -24.50 -1.69
N ASP A 70 -6.94 -25.73 -1.52
CA ASP A 70 -6.74 -26.83 -2.49
C ASP A 70 -7.31 -26.49 -3.87
N ALA A 71 -8.50 -25.89 -3.92
CA ALA A 71 -9.14 -25.47 -5.16
C ALA A 71 -8.33 -24.37 -5.86
N LEU A 72 -7.87 -23.35 -5.12
CA LEU A 72 -7.03 -22.27 -5.64
C LEU A 72 -5.71 -22.81 -6.21
N LEU A 73 -5.01 -23.66 -5.46
CA LEU A 73 -3.76 -24.27 -5.91
C LEU A 73 -3.96 -25.18 -7.14
N ALA A 74 -5.10 -25.88 -7.24
CA ALA A 74 -5.42 -26.67 -8.43
C ALA A 74 -5.55 -25.81 -9.68
N VAL A 75 -6.10 -24.60 -9.57
CA VAL A 75 -6.16 -23.63 -10.69
C VAL A 75 -4.76 -23.20 -11.11
N PHE A 76 -3.92 -22.75 -10.17
CA PHE A 76 -2.55 -22.32 -10.49
C PHE A 76 -1.70 -23.44 -11.10
N ARG A 77 -1.84 -24.68 -10.60
CA ARG A 77 -1.15 -25.86 -11.16
C ARG A 77 -1.56 -26.16 -12.61
N ARG A 78 -2.82 -25.93 -12.97
CA ARG A 78 -3.32 -26.10 -14.35
C ARG A 78 -2.93 -24.94 -15.26
N ALA A 79 -2.84 -23.73 -14.72
CA ALA A 79 -2.54 -22.51 -15.48
C ALA A 79 -1.05 -22.33 -15.78
N ARG A 80 -0.16 -23.07 -15.11
CA ARG A 80 1.28 -22.98 -15.35
C ARG A 80 1.62 -23.59 -16.72
N PRO A 81 2.12 -22.80 -17.69
CA PRO A 81 2.58 -23.35 -18.97
C PRO A 81 3.79 -24.26 -18.73
N ALA A 82 3.94 -25.28 -19.57
CA ALA A 82 5.07 -26.21 -19.55
C ALA A 82 6.42 -25.51 -19.75
#